data_AF-A0A2A5JPR8-F1
#
_entry.id   AF-A0A2A5JPR8-F1
#
_cell.length_a   1.000
_cell.length_b   1.000
_cell.length_c   1.000
_cell.angle_alpha   90.00
_cell.angle_beta   90.00
_cell.angle_gamma   90.00
#
_symmetry.space_group_name_H-M   'P 1'
#
loop_
_entity.id
_entity.type
_entity.pdbx_description
1 polymer ?
#
loop_
_entity_poly.entity_id
_entity_poly.type
_entity_poly.pdbx_seq_one_letter_code
_entity_poly.pdbx_strand_id
1 'polypeptide(L)'
;MGNPNFKYNGDDLRRMRLAAQKTTQQMADLVGISRQTYENYENGVSRIPWDHFQVWCKYCDIDLSPIIKQFQALRSLISDTQLRRKSPTTSNPKKVEE
;
A
#
# COMPACT_ATOMS: atom_id res chain seq x y z
N MET A 1 20.96 6.26 12.01
CA MET A 1 20.68 6.93 10.73
C MET A 1 19.48 6.25 10.09
N GLY A 2 18.42 7.00 9.77
CA GLY A 2 17.18 6.46 9.20
C GLY A 2 17.36 6.08 7.72
N ASN A 3 16.85 4.91 7.34
CA ASN A 3 16.78 4.46 5.95
C ASN A 3 15.96 5.47 5.10
N PRO A 4 16.48 6.01 3.98
CA PRO A 4 15.90 7.13 3.21
C PRO A 4 14.67 6.75 2.34
N ASN A 5 14.11 5.55 2.52
CA ASN A 5 12.92 5.11 1.77
C ASN A 5 11.63 5.68 2.36
N PHE A 6 11.10 6.73 1.72
CA PHE A 6 9.69 7.16 1.68
C PHE A 6 8.83 6.74 2.90
N LYS A 7 9.03 7.39 4.05
CA LYS A 7 8.26 7.10 5.27
C LYS A 7 7.17 8.15 5.46
N TYR A 8 5.94 7.86 5.03
CA TYR A 8 4.78 8.43 5.69
C TYR A 8 4.77 7.92 7.13
N ASN A 9 4.71 8.82 8.10
CA ASN A 9 4.80 8.49 9.52
C ASN A 9 3.51 8.85 10.27
N GLY A 10 3.51 8.63 11.59
CA GLY A 10 2.36 8.94 12.44
C GLY A 10 1.98 10.43 12.45
N ASP A 11 2.96 11.33 12.33
CA ASP A 11 2.70 12.76 12.26
C ASP A 11 2.00 13.13 10.95
N ASP A 12 2.38 12.51 9.83
CA ASP A 12 1.72 12.72 8.53
C ASP A 12 0.27 12.23 8.58
N LEU A 13 0.03 11.08 9.20
CA LEU A 13 -1.31 10.56 9.43
C LEU A 13 -2.16 11.54 10.27
N ARG A 14 -1.56 12.10 11.33
CA ARG A 14 -2.20 13.11 12.18
C ARG A 14 -2.50 14.40 11.42
N ARG A 15 -1.55 14.92 10.63
CA ARG A 15 -1.74 16.12 9.80
C ARG A 15 -2.87 15.92 8.80
N MET A 16 -2.88 14.78 8.11
CA MET A 16 -3.92 14.42 7.16
C MET A 16 -5.30 14.36 7.82
N ARG A 17 -5.41 13.69 8.97
CA ARG A 17 -6.66 13.62 9.74
C ARG A 17 -7.16 15.02 10.15
N LEU A 18 -6.27 15.85 10.70
CA LEU A 18 -6.63 17.19 11.19
C LEU A 18 -7.01 18.13 10.04
N ALA A 19 -6.30 18.08 8.91
CA ALA A 19 -6.64 18.85 7.71
C ALA A 19 -8.04 18.50 7.18
N ALA A 20 -8.42 17.22 7.24
CA ALA A 20 -9.74 16.74 6.87
C ALA A 20 -10.81 16.87 7.99
N GLN A 21 -10.46 17.49 9.14
CA GLN A 21 -11.33 17.70 10.29
C GLN A 21 -11.99 16.41 10.81
N LYS A 22 -11.25 15.29 10.80
CA LYS A 22 -11.75 13.99 11.25
C LYS A 22 -11.31 13.67 12.68
N THR A 23 -12.13 12.91 13.40
CA THR A 23 -11.78 12.38 14.72
C THR A 23 -10.97 11.09 14.60
N THR A 24 -10.22 10.74 15.65
CA THR A 24 -9.48 9.46 15.68
C THR A 24 -10.41 8.26 15.62
N GLN A 25 -11.62 8.37 16.17
CA GLN A 25 -12.64 7.33 16.10
C GLN A 25 -13.15 7.12 14.67
N GLN A 26 -13.49 8.20 13.94
CA GLN A 26 -13.94 8.11 12.55
C GLN A 26 -12.91 7.41 11.65
N MET A 27 -11.62 7.70 11.87
CA MET A 27 -10.55 7.05 11.13
C MET A 27 -10.43 5.56 11.47
N ALA A 28 -10.56 5.21 12.75
CA ALA A 28 -10.50 3.82 13.20
C ALA A 28 -11.68 2.99 12.67
N ASP A 29 -12.89 3.54 12.73
CA ASP A 29 -14.12 2.90 12.25
C ASP A 29 -14.05 2.57 10.75
N LEU A 30 -13.42 3.45 9.97
CA LEU A 30 -13.32 3.29 8.52
C LEU A 30 -12.59 2.02 8.08
N VAL A 31 -11.64 1.54 8.88
CA VAL A 31 -10.84 0.34 8.59
C VAL A 31 -11.08 -0.78 9.61
N GLY A 32 -12.09 -0.63 10.48
CA GLY A 32 -12.49 -1.65 11.45
C GLY A 32 -11.46 -1.95 12.55
N ILE A 33 -10.68 -0.95 12.98
CA ILE A 33 -9.71 -1.09 14.07
C ILE A 33 -10.18 -0.37 15.33
N SER A 34 -9.54 -0.65 16.47
CA SER A 34 -9.79 0.13 17.69
C SER A 34 -9.22 1.55 17.56
N ARG A 35 -9.85 2.52 18.24
CA ARG A 35 -9.33 3.89 18.36
C ARG A 35 -7.92 3.93 18.94
N GLN A 36 -7.63 3.08 19.94
CA GLN A 36 -6.29 2.98 20.53
C GLN A 36 -5.25 2.54 19.49
N THR A 37 -5.60 1.58 18.62
CA THR A 37 -4.73 1.14 17.52
C THR A 37 -4.41 2.30 16.58
N TYR A 38 -5.41 3.11 16.24
CA TYR A 38 -5.21 4.29 15.41
C TYR A 38 -4.30 5.34 16.10
N GLU A 39 -4.50 5.60 17.39
CA GLU A 39 -3.65 6.52 18.16
C GLU A 39 -2.21 6.02 18.27
N ASN A 40 -2.00 4.70 18.42
CA ASN A 40 -0.67 4.09 18.39
C ASN A 40 0.05 4.34 17.06
N TYR A 41 -0.69 4.39 15.94
CA TYR A 41 -0.11 4.75 14.65
C TYR A 41 0.30 6.22 14.60
N GLU A 42 -0.56 7.14 15.04
CA GLU A 42 -0.20 8.57 15.10
C GLU A 42 0.99 8.85 16.01
N ASN A 43 1.12 8.10 17.10
CA ASN A 43 2.23 8.22 18.05
C ASN A 43 3.48 7.45 17.61
N GLY A 44 3.46 6.78 16.44
CA GLY A 44 4.59 6.03 15.92
C GLY A 44 4.95 4.75 16.70
N VAL A 45 4.06 4.29 17.59
CA VAL A 45 4.23 3.06 18.38
C VAL A 45 4.15 1.82 17.50
N SER A 46 3.36 1.87 16.43
CA SER A 46 3.17 0.77 15.51
C SER A 46 3.24 1.22 14.06
N ARG A 47 3.63 0.32 13.17
CA ARG A 47 3.68 0.59 11.73
C ARG A 47 2.27 0.66 11.15
N ILE A 48 2.03 1.67 10.32
CA ILE A 48 0.79 1.83 9.58
C ILE A 48 0.73 0.78 8.44
N PRO A 49 -0.31 -0.08 8.39
CA PRO A 49 -0.54 -0.94 7.24
C PRO A 49 -0.86 -0.11 5.99
N TRP A 50 -0.26 -0.47 4.86
CA TRP A 50 -0.46 0.28 3.60
C TRP A 50 -1.92 0.29 3.15
N ASP A 51 -2.62 -0.85 3.27
CA ASP A 51 -4.02 -0.98 2.87
C ASP A 51 -4.91 -0.01 3.66
N HIS A 52 -4.66 0.16 4.96
CA HIS A 52 -5.37 1.14 5.79
C HIS A 52 -5.02 2.58 5.37
N PHE A 53 -3.74 2.84 5.10
CA PHE A 53 -3.28 4.16 4.68
C PHE A 53 -3.96 4.63 3.38
N GLN A 54 -4.10 3.75 2.39
CA GLN A 54 -4.79 4.08 1.14
C GLN A 54 -6.24 4.49 1.37
N VAL A 55 -6.95 3.79 2.27
CA VAL A 55 -8.33 4.09 2.62
C VAL A 55 -8.43 5.46 3.30
N TRP A 56 -7.52 5.77 4.24
CA TRP A 56 -7.48 7.07 4.88
C TRP A 56 -7.09 8.21 3.94
N CYS A 57 -6.15 8.00 3.02
CA CYS A 57 -5.83 9.00 2.00
C CYS A 57 -7.08 9.40 1.21
N LYS A 58 -7.86 8.41 0.75
CA LYS A 58 -9.10 8.68 0.03
C LYS A 58 -10.13 9.40 0.90
N TYR A 59 -10.25 9.02 2.17
CA TYR A 59 -11.22 9.62 3.09
C TYR A 59 -10.86 11.04 3.54
N CYS A 60 -9.57 11.38 3.49
CA CYS A 60 -9.04 12.71 3.79
C CYS A 60 -8.75 13.53 2.53
N ASP A 61 -9.34 13.15 1.38
CA ASP A 61 -9.21 13.84 0.09
C ASP A 61 -7.76 14.04 -0.40
N ILE A 62 -6.87 13.10 -0.05
CA ILE A 62 -5.50 13.05 -0.57
C ILE A 62 -5.50 12.34 -1.93
N ASP A 63 -5.07 13.05 -2.96
CA ASP A 63 -4.99 12.50 -4.32
C ASP A 63 -3.77 11.58 -4.50
N LEU A 64 -4.03 10.27 -4.67
CA LEU A 64 -3.03 9.26 -4.99
C LEU A 64 -2.85 9.05 -6.51
N SER A 65 -3.61 9.75 -7.36
CA SER A 65 -3.56 9.62 -8.82
C SER A 65 -2.16 9.80 -9.42
N PRO A 66 -1.30 10.74 -8.96
CA PRO A 66 0.03 10.90 -9.53
C PRO A 66 0.90 9.64 -9.40
N ILE A 67 0.77 8.94 -8.28
CA ILE A 67 1.51 7.69 -8.02
C ILE A 67 0.93 6.56 -8.88
N ILE A 68 -0.41 6.47 -8.97
CA ILE A 68 -1.09 5.47 -9.81
C ILE A 68 -0.71 5.64 -11.28
N LYS A 69 -0.63 6.87 -11.77
CA LYS A 69 -0.20 7.19 -13.15
C LYS A 69 1.23 6.73 -13.42
N GLN A 70 2.14 6.87 -12.46
CA GLN A 70 3.50 6.36 -12.61
C GLN A 70 3.52 4.83 -12.76
N PHE A 71 2.72 4.11 -11.98
CA PHE A 71 2.58 2.66 -12.15
C PHE A 71 1.98 2.26 -13.50
N GLN A 72 1.00 3.03 -14.01
CA GLN A 72 0.45 2.80 -15.35
C GLN A 72 1.48 3.03 -16.45
N ALA A 73 2.32 4.05 -16.32
CA ALA A 73 3.41 4.30 -17.25
C ALA A 73 4.40 3.13 -17.26
N LEU A 74 4.77 2.59 -16.09
CA LEU A 74 5.64 1.42 -15.98
C LEU A 74 5.05 0.18 -16.65
N ARG A 75 3.74 -0.07 -16.48
CA ARG A 75 3.03 -1.17 -17.16
C ARG A 75 3.03 -1.03 -18.68
N SER A 76 3.09 0.21 -19.18
CA SER A 76 3.17 0.48 -20.62
C SER A 76 4.58 0.23 -21.16
N LEU A 77 5.61 0.41 -20.33
CA LEU A 77 7.02 0.19 -20.70
C LEU A 77 7.42 -1.29 -20.68
N ILE A 78 6.88 -2.06 -19.73
CA ILE A 78 7.21 -3.48 -19.55
C ILE A 78 5.91 -4.29 -19.57
N SER A 79 5.74 -5.12 -20.60
CA SER A 79 4.59 -6.01 -20.70
C SER A 79 4.67 -7.15 -19.69
N ASP A 80 3.52 -7.64 -19.23
CA ASP A 80 3.43 -8.72 -18.23
C ASP A 80 4.20 -10.00 -18.64
N THR A 81 4.35 -10.22 -19.95
CA THR A 81 5.13 -11.31 -20.54
C THR A 81 6.63 -11.25 -20.23
N GLN A 82 7.16 -10.07 -19.92
CA GLN A 82 8.56 -9.84 -19.54
C GLN A 82 8.77 -9.88 -18.01
N LEU A 83 7.70 -9.77 -17.21
CA LEU A 83 7.77 -9.83 -15.74
C LEU A 83 7.93 -11.26 -15.22
N ARG A 84 7.33 -12.23 -15.91
CA ARG A 84 7.42 -13.64 -15.54
C ARG A 84 8.66 -14.25 -16.16
N ARG A 85 9.63 -14.65 -15.33
CA ARG A 85 10.71 -15.53 -15.80
C ARG A 85 10.06 -16.79 -16.39
N LYS A 86 10.33 -17.09 -17.66
CA LYS A 86 9.96 -18.40 -18.24
C LYS A 86 10.67 -19.47 -17.41
N SER A 87 9.92 -20.21 -16.60
CA SER A 87 10.48 -21.36 -15.88
C SER A 87 10.98 -22.36 -16.92
N PRO A 88 12.24 -22.78 -16.89
CA PRO A 88 12.73 -23.89 -17.70
C PRO A 88 12.26 -25.18 -17.03
N THR A 89 10.94 -25.43 -17.03
CA THR A 89 10.41 -26.73 -16.61
C THR A 89 9.80 -27.38 -17.84
N THR A 90 10.68 -27.89 -18.70
CA THR A 90 10.32 -28.96 -19.63
C THR A 90 10.14 -30.22 -18.79
N SER A 91 8.93 -30.47 -18.29
CA SER A 91 8.57 -31.82 -17.87
C SER A 91 8.49 -32.66 -19.13
N ASN A 92 9.52 -33.45 -19.42
CA ASN A 92 9.53 -34.43 -20.50
C ASN A 92 8.37 -35.41 -20.27
N PRO A 93 7.30 -35.43 -21.10
CA PRO A 93 6.32 -36.50 -21.01
C PRO A 93 7.03 -37.78 -21.41
N LYS A 94 7.13 -38.74 -20.49
CA LYS A 94 7.69 -40.06 -20.76
C LYS A 94 7.03 -40.62 -22.03
N LYS A 95 7.87 -40.94 -23.00
CA LYS A 95 7.56 -41.78 -24.16
C LYS A 95 6.95 -43.09 -23.62
N VAL A 96 5.65 -43.24 -23.69
CA VAL A 96 4.97 -44.53 -23.57
C VAL A 96 4.60 -44.89 -25.01
N GLU A 97 5.55 -45.51 -25.70
CA GLU A 97 5.28 -46.22 -26.95
C GLU A 97 4.73 -47.61 -26.57
N GLU A 98 3.74 -48.00 -27.36
CA GLU A 98 2.89 -49.19 -27.34
C GLU A 98 3.64 -50.53 -27.44
#